data_AF-A0A8T4JEY1-F1
#
_entry.id   AF-A0A8T4JEY1-F1
#
_cell.length_a   1.000
_cell.length_b   1.000
_cell.length_c   1.000
_cell.angle_alpha   90.00
_cell.angle_beta   90.00
_cell.angle_gamma   90.00
#
_symmetry.space_group_name_H-M   'P 1'
#
loop_
_entity.id
_entity.type
_entity.pdbx_description
1 polymer ?
#
loop_
_entity_poly.entity_id
_entity_poly.type
_entity_poly.pdbx_seq_one_letter_code
_entity_poly.pdbx_strand_id
1 'polypeptide(L)'
;DDAFNEVAKKAAAAKDIRTGLFIMKQAVVEAESKAAKKITLQHVKDALKKMGDFTIKKSTDLDEEAQFIWNIIKNNTGKKIGDLFRLYQKEGGKTSYKTFQRKIAHLDESRFVELERLTGEGGNTTIVNRKITDF
;
A
#
# COMPACT_ATOMS: atom_id res chain seq x y z
N ASP A 1 -26.50 -11.14 -8.87
CA ASP A 1 -26.03 -10.60 -7.58
C ASP A 1 -24.65 -11.09 -7.17
N ASP A 2 -24.27 -12.33 -7.47
CA ASP A 2 -22.96 -12.90 -7.10
C ASP A 2 -21.74 -12.08 -7.52
N ALA A 3 -21.78 -11.47 -8.72
CA ALA A 3 -20.70 -10.61 -9.19
C ALA A 3 -20.50 -9.37 -8.31
N PHE A 4 -21.58 -8.72 -7.89
CA PHE A 4 -21.53 -7.54 -7.03
C PHE A 4 -21.11 -7.91 -5.60
N ASN A 5 -21.62 -9.03 -5.09
CA ASN A 5 -21.25 -9.53 -3.77
C ASN A 5 -19.75 -9.83 -3.67
N GLU A 6 -19.14 -10.37 -4.73
CA GLU A 6 -17.69 -10.63 -4.75
C GLU A 6 -16.88 -9.32 -4.71
N VAL A 7 -17.30 -8.30 -5.47
CA VAL A 7 -16.70 -6.95 -5.39
C VAL A 7 -16.83 -6.39 -3.97
N ALA A 8 -18.02 -6.44 -3.38
CA ALA A 8 -18.28 -5.91 -2.06
C ALA A 8 -17.43 -6.59 -0.99
N LYS A 9 -17.28 -7.93 -1.05
CA LYS A 9 -16.38 -8.70 -0.18
C LYS A 9 -14.93 -8.23 -0.31
N LYS A 10 -14.44 -8.02 -1.53
CA LYS A 10 -13.06 -7.54 -1.76
C LYS A 10 -12.86 -6.10 -1.29
N ALA A 11 -13.84 -5.21 -1.50
CA ALA A 11 -13.81 -3.85 -1.00
C ALA A 11 -13.81 -3.80 0.55
N ALA A 12 -14.63 -4.65 1.18
CA ALA A 12 -14.69 -4.80 2.64
C ALA A 12 -13.38 -5.35 3.20
N ALA A 13 -12.81 -6.40 2.59
CA ALA A 13 -11.51 -6.95 2.97
C ALA A 13 -10.39 -5.91 2.85
N ALA A 14 -10.40 -5.11 1.78
CA ALA A 14 -9.45 -4.02 1.58
C ALA A 14 -9.68 -2.81 2.51
N LYS A 15 -10.82 -2.73 3.20
CA LYS A 15 -11.27 -1.55 3.98
C LYS A 15 -11.16 -0.25 3.19
N ASP A 16 -11.39 -0.31 1.88
CA ASP A 16 -11.29 0.82 0.96
C ASP A 16 -12.30 0.65 -0.17
N ILE A 17 -13.28 1.56 -0.21
CA ILE A 17 -14.35 1.53 -1.22
C ILE A 17 -13.82 1.79 -2.65
N ARG A 18 -12.67 2.49 -2.78
CA ARG A 18 -12.06 2.77 -4.08
C ARG A 18 -11.59 1.49 -4.75
N THR A 19 -11.13 0.51 -3.97
CA THR A 19 -10.80 -0.83 -4.47
C THR A 19 -12.02 -1.47 -5.10
N GLY A 20 -13.18 -1.41 -4.45
CA GLY A 20 -14.44 -1.91 -5.01
C GLY A 20 -14.83 -1.23 -6.32
N LEU A 21 -14.79 0.10 -6.36
CA LEU A 21 -15.09 0.88 -7.57
C LEU A 21 -14.13 0.58 -8.71
N PHE A 22 -12.84 0.40 -8.40
CA PHE A 22 -11.83 0.04 -9.37
C PHE A 22 -12.07 -1.36 -9.94
N ILE A 23 -12.34 -2.37 -9.09
CA ILE A 23 -12.69 -3.72 -9.52
C ILE A 23 -13.89 -3.69 -10.46
N MET A 24 -14.94 -2.94 -10.12
CA MET A 24 -16.12 -2.78 -10.97
C MET A 24 -15.77 -2.19 -12.33
N LYS A 25 -15.00 -1.10 -12.35
CA LYS A 25 -14.57 -0.47 -13.61
C LYS A 25 -13.83 -1.47 -14.50
N GLN A 26 -12.92 -2.26 -13.94
CA GLN A 26 -12.18 -3.27 -14.72
C GLN A 26 -13.09 -4.41 -15.19
N ALA A 27 -14.03 -4.86 -14.36
CA ALA A 27 -15.00 -5.87 -14.76
C ALA A 27 -15.93 -5.41 -15.90
N VAL A 28 -16.23 -4.10 -15.98
CA VAL A 28 -16.93 -3.50 -17.15
C VAL A 28 -16.07 -3.63 -18.40
N VAL A 29 -14.79 -3.23 -18.34
CA VAL A 29 -13.87 -3.33 -19.47
C VAL A 29 -13.74 -4.77 -19.97
N GLU A 30 -13.67 -5.75 -19.06
CA GLU A 30 -13.68 -7.18 -19.43
C GLU A 30 -15.00 -7.66 -20.02
N ALA A 31 -16.13 -7.11 -19.59
CA ALA A 31 -17.43 -7.43 -20.16
C ALA A 31 -17.55 -6.85 -21.58
N GLU A 32 -17.12 -5.60 -21.76
CA GLU A 32 -17.13 -4.90 -23.05
C GLU A 32 -16.24 -5.58 -24.08
N SER A 33 -15.02 -5.99 -23.69
CA SER A 33 -14.10 -6.71 -24.58
C SER A 33 -14.67 -8.05 -25.07
N LYS A 34 -15.58 -8.64 -24.30
CA LYS A 34 -16.31 -9.88 -24.63
C LYS A 34 -17.71 -9.62 -25.22
N ALA A 35 -18.01 -8.37 -25.58
CA ALA A 35 -19.32 -7.94 -26.09
C ALA A 35 -20.51 -8.33 -25.19
N ALA A 36 -20.27 -8.45 -23.89
CA ALA A 36 -21.28 -8.84 -22.93
C ALA A 36 -22.08 -7.63 -22.44
N LYS A 37 -23.41 -7.72 -22.48
CA LYS A 37 -24.32 -6.66 -22.01
C LYS A 37 -24.48 -6.58 -20.49
N LYS A 38 -23.93 -7.57 -19.75
CA LYS A 38 -24.00 -7.66 -18.29
C LYS A 38 -22.66 -8.15 -17.74
N ILE A 39 -22.28 -7.62 -16.58
CA ILE A 39 -21.11 -8.10 -15.84
C ILE A 39 -21.46 -9.43 -15.20
N THR A 40 -20.63 -10.45 -15.44
CA THR A 40 -20.75 -11.78 -14.83
C THR A 40 -19.69 -11.97 -13.76
N LEU A 41 -19.86 -12.98 -12.90
CA LEU A 41 -18.84 -13.33 -11.90
C LEU A 41 -17.48 -13.64 -12.54
N GLN A 42 -17.48 -14.22 -13.75
CA GLN A 42 -16.25 -14.52 -14.47
C GLN A 42 -15.48 -13.25 -14.86
N HIS A 43 -16.17 -12.19 -15.28
CA HIS A 43 -15.53 -10.90 -15.60
C HIS A 43 -14.88 -10.28 -14.37
N VAL A 44 -15.51 -10.40 -13.19
CA VAL A 44 -14.93 -9.93 -11.93
C VAL A 44 -13.69 -10.76 -11.56
N LYS A 45 -13.74 -12.08 -11.72
CA LYS A 45 -12.58 -12.96 -11.47
C LYS A 45 -11.42 -12.67 -12.42
N ASP A 46 -11.70 -12.43 -13.70
CA ASP A 46 -10.69 -12.12 -14.70
C ASP A 46 -10.06 -10.74 -14.43
N ALA A 47 -10.87 -9.75 -14.05
CA ALA A 47 -10.39 -8.45 -13.59
C ALA A 47 -9.47 -8.59 -12.37
N LEU A 48 -9.88 -9.39 -11.36
CA LEU A 48 -9.08 -9.65 -10.15
C LEU A 48 -7.72 -10.29 -10.46
N LYS A 49 -7.65 -11.21 -11.42
CA LYS A 49 -6.37 -11.80 -11.86
C LYS A 49 -5.42 -10.74 -12.43
N LYS A 50 -5.95 -9.78 -13.20
CA LYS A 50 -5.16 -8.65 -13.73
C LYS A 50 -4.80 -7.61 -12.65
N MET A 51 -5.50 -7.62 -11.52
CA MET A 51 -5.25 -6.72 -10.38
C MET A 51 -4.12 -7.17 -9.45
N GLY A 52 -3.69 -8.44 -9.49
CA GLY A 52 -2.51 -8.89 -8.74
C GLY A 52 -1.25 -8.05 -9.04
N ASP A 53 -1.21 -7.42 -10.22
CA ASP A 53 -0.13 -6.52 -10.65
C ASP A 53 -0.40 -5.03 -10.34
N PHE A 54 -1.59 -4.67 -9.83
CA PHE A 54 -2.01 -3.29 -9.63
C PHE A 54 -2.03 -2.93 -8.15
N THR A 55 -0.87 -2.59 -7.61
CA THR A 55 -0.83 -1.81 -6.37
C THR A 55 -1.46 -0.45 -6.66
N ILE A 56 -2.56 -0.10 -5.99
CA ILE A 56 -3.28 1.19 -6.16
C ILE A 56 -2.33 2.40 -6.01
N LYS A 57 -1.18 2.18 -5.35
CA LYS A 57 -0.11 3.16 -5.20
C LYS A 57 1.14 2.59 -5.86
N LYS A 58 1.55 3.16 -6.98
CA LYS A 58 2.81 2.77 -7.60
C LYS A 58 3.93 3.45 -6.81
N SER A 59 5.04 2.76 -6.62
CA SER A 59 6.24 3.37 -6.03
C SER A 59 6.75 4.57 -6.86
N THR A 60 6.27 4.72 -8.10
CA THR A 60 6.52 5.88 -8.98
C THR A 60 5.85 7.17 -8.53
N ASP A 61 4.88 7.10 -7.62
CA ASP A 61 4.23 8.28 -7.04
C ASP A 61 5.04 8.87 -5.87
N LEU A 62 6.09 8.17 -5.44
CA LEU A 62 7.01 8.63 -4.40
C LEU A 62 8.19 9.37 -5.04
N ASP A 63 8.63 10.46 -4.42
CA ASP A 63 9.89 11.09 -4.78
C ASP A 63 11.06 10.10 -4.60
N GLU A 64 12.17 10.30 -5.32
CA GLU A 64 13.32 9.38 -5.34
C GLU A 64 13.81 9.04 -3.92
N GLU A 65 13.78 10.02 -3.03
CA GLU A 65 14.21 9.86 -1.65
C GLU A 65 13.19 9.07 -0.80
N ALA A 66 11.89 9.27 -1.00
CA ALA A 66 10.84 8.52 -0.35
C ALA A 66 10.84 7.06 -0.85
N GLN A 67 11.14 6.83 -2.12
CA GLN A 67 11.33 5.49 -2.68
C GLN A 67 12.55 4.79 -2.07
N PHE A 68 13.65 5.52 -1.89
CA PHE A 68 14.84 5.02 -1.20
C PHE A 68 14.54 4.64 0.26
N ILE A 69 13.87 5.52 1.02
CA ILE A 69 13.44 5.25 2.40
C ILE A 69 12.51 4.03 2.45
N TRP A 70 11.56 3.93 1.52
CA TRP A 70 10.64 2.80 1.44
C TRP A 70 11.36 1.47 1.21
N ASN A 71 12.36 1.44 0.33
CA ASN A 71 13.17 0.24 0.08
C ASN A 71 13.92 -0.22 1.34
N ILE A 72 14.47 0.72 2.12
CA ILE A 72 15.13 0.41 3.40
C ILE A 72 14.14 -0.23 4.38
N ILE A 73 12.95 0.36 4.51
CA ILE A 73 11.90 -0.14 5.42
C ILE A 73 11.39 -1.51 4.96
N LYS A 74 11.23 -1.72 3.65
CA LYS A 74 10.80 -2.99 3.06
C LYS A 74 11.72 -4.15 3.47
N ASN A 75 13.02 -3.91 3.53
CA ASN A 75 14.03 -4.90 3.90
C ASN A 75 14.24 -5.02 5.43
N ASN A 76 13.73 -4.06 6.21
CA ASN A 76 14.01 -3.92 7.64
C ASN A 76 12.74 -3.61 8.46
N THR A 77 11.62 -4.28 8.13
CA THR A 77 10.33 -4.08 8.81
C THR A 77 10.41 -4.39 10.31
N GLY A 78 9.62 -3.68 11.13
CA GLY A 78 9.54 -3.91 12.58
C GLY A 78 10.68 -3.28 13.38
N LYS A 79 11.54 -2.46 12.75
CA LYS A 79 12.59 -1.71 13.43
C LYS A 79 12.08 -0.36 13.95
N LYS A 80 12.80 0.16 14.94
CA LYS A 80 12.60 1.53 15.46
C LYS A 80 12.97 2.55 14.40
N ILE A 81 12.24 3.66 14.34
CA ILE A 81 12.50 4.76 13.40
C ILE A 81 13.94 5.30 13.48
N GLY A 82 14.54 5.32 14.68
CA GLY A 82 15.94 5.72 14.88
C GLY A 82 16.94 4.74 14.28
N ASP A 83 16.68 3.43 14.34
CA ASP A 83 17.55 2.42 13.73
C ASP A 83 17.43 2.42 12.21
N LEU A 84 16.24 2.68 11.69
CA LEU A 84 16.00 2.88 10.27
C LEU A 84 16.72 4.13 9.75
N PHE A 85 16.77 5.21 10.55
CA PHE A 85 17.54 6.41 10.18
C PHE A 85 19.04 6.12 10.10
N ARG A 86 19.60 5.35 11.04
CA ARG A 86 21.00 4.93 11.00
C ARG A 86 21.32 4.10 9.75
N LEU A 87 20.42 3.17 9.39
CA LEU A 87 20.53 2.39 8.15
C LEU A 87 20.46 3.30 6.92
N TYR A 88 19.51 4.23 6.88
CA TYR A 88 19.38 5.22 5.82
C TYR A 88 20.67 6.03 5.64
N GLN A 89 21.29 6.53 6.72
CA GLN A 89 22.56 7.24 6.64
C GLN A 89 23.71 6.34 6.16
N LYS A 90 23.76 5.09 6.65
CA LYS A 90 24.77 4.11 6.25
C LYS A 90 24.68 3.76 4.75
N GLU A 91 23.47 3.72 4.19
CA GLU A 91 23.22 3.47 2.78
C GLU A 91 23.34 4.72 1.89
N GLY A 92 23.82 5.84 2.43
CA GLY A 92 24.14 7.06 1.67
C GLY A 92 23.07 8.15 1.73
N GLY A 93 22.08 8.02 2.62
CA GLY A 93 21.08 9.02 2.90
C GLY A 93 21.68 10.30 3.49
N LYS A 94 21.26 11.46 2.98
CA LYS A 94 21.86 12.78 3.29
C LYS A 94 20.93 13.72 4.06
N THR A 95 19.65 13.39 4.20
CA THR A 95 18.72 14.31 4.85
C THR A 95 18.74 14.24 6.37
N SER A 96 18.26 15.33 6.99
CA SER A 96 18.15 15.43 8.43
C SER A 96 17.12 14.44 8.99
N TYR A 97 17.26 14.08 10.26
CA TYR A 97 16.31 13.23 10.97
C TYR A 97 14.86 13.75 10.88
N LYS A 98 14.67 15.08 10.99
CA LYS A 98 13.33 15.70 10.90
C LYS A 98 12.72 15.54 9.51
N THR A 99 13.53 15.66 8.45
CA THR A 99 13.09 15.44 7.06
C THR A 99 12.73 13.97 6.84
N PHE A 100 13.59 13.06 7.30
CA PHE A 100 13.35 11.61 7.25
C PHE A 100 12.05 11.23 7.97
N GLN A 101 11.84 11.76 9.18
CA GLN A 101 10.61 11.52 9.96
C GLN A 101 9.36 12.03 9.24
N ARG A 102 9.42 13.21 8.59
CA ARG A 102 8.31 13.73 7.77
C ARG A 102 8.02 12.82 6.56
N LYS A 103 9.05 12.28 5.90
CA LYS A 103 8.87 11.35 4.78
C LYS A 103 8.26 10.02 5.23
N ILE A 104 8.67 9.50 6.38
CA ILE A 104 8.04 8.31 6.98
C ILE A 104 6.56 8.58 7.32
N ALA A 105 6.25 9.75 7.89
CA ALA A 105 4.86 10.13 8.14
C ALA A 105 4.05 10.19 6.83
N HIS A 106 4.64 10.75 5.76
CA HIS A 106 3.99 10.76 4.45
C HIS A 106 3.79 9.35 3.87
N LEU A 107 4.74 8.44 4.07
CA LEU A 107 4.60 7.03 3.68
C LEU A 107 3.48 6.32 4.46
N ASP A 108 3.27 6.68 5.73
CA ASP A 108 2.20 6.16 6.59
C ASP A 108 0.82 6.70 6.17
N GLU A 109 0.71 8.01 5.95
CA GLU A 109 -0.47 8.66 5.35
C GLU A 109 -0.80 8.05 3.99
N SER A 110 0.24 7.80 3.20
CA SER A 110 0.17 7.12 1.92
C SER A 110 0.10 5.59 2.06
N ARG A 111 -0.14 5.03 3.25
CA ARG A 111 -0.39 3.59 3.51
C ARG A 111 0.68 2.63 2.93
N PHE A 112 1.89 3.11 2.64
CA PHE A 112 3.02 2.27 2.23
C PHE A 112 3.69 1.59 3.43
N VAL A 113 3.62 2.25 4.59
CA VAL A 113 4.11 1.76 5.87
C VAL A 113 3.02 1.95 6.94
N GLU A 114 3.25 1.37 8.11
CA GLU A 114 2.41 1.54 9.29
C GLU A 114 3.29 1.92 10.48
N LEU A 115 2.89 2.97 11.20
CA LEU A 115 3.61 3.46 12.37
C LEU A 115 2.91 3.03 13.65
N GLU A 116 3.63 2.26 14.45
CA GLU A 116 3.19 1.85 15.78
C GLU A 116 3.94 2.65 16.84
N ARG A 117 3.19 3.41 17.66
CA ARG A 117 3.76 4.21 18.74
C ARG A 117 3.69 3.43 20.04
N LEU A 118 4.85 3.06 20.57
CA LEU A 118 4.98 2.48 21.89
C LEU A 118 5.27 3.59 22.89
N THR A 119 4.41 3.70 23.91
CA THR A 119 4.59 4.61 25.06
C THR A 119 4.81 3.77 26.31
N GLY A 120 5.86 4.08 27.07
CA GLY A 120 6.26 3.32 28.26
C GLY A 120 7.38 4.00 29.03
N GLU A 121 7.76 3.44 30.18
CA GLU A 121 8.71 4.04 31.14
C GLU A 121 10.12 4.32 30.54
N GLY A 122 10.48 3.68 29.43
CA GLY A 122 11.75 3.88 28.72
C GLY A 122 11.73 4.96 27.62
N GLY A 123 10.64 5.71 27.46
CA GLY A 123 10.48 6.77 26.47
C GLY A 123 9.66 6.37 25.23
N ASN A 124 9.20 7.37 24.49
CA ASN A 124 8.33 7.18 23.32
C ASN A 124 9.14 6.66 22.14
N THR A 125 8.80 5.47 21.62
CA THR A 125 9.45 4.87 20.45
C THR A 125 8.42 4.59 19.36
N THR A 126 8.78 4.87 18.10
CA THR A 126 7.98 4.49 16.93
C THR A 126 8.60 3.29 16.24
N ILE A 127 7.85 2.20 16.14
CA ILE A 127 8.16 1.05 15.28
C ILE A 127 7.55 1.31 13.91
N VAL A 128 8.31 1.00 12.85
CA VAL A 128 7.85 1.17 11.47
C VAL A 128 7.73 -0.21 10.83
N ASN A 129 6.51 -0.55 10.46
CA ASN A 129 6.19 -1.79 9.78
C ASN A 129 5.93 -1.51 8.30
N ARG A 130 6.40 -2.40 7.42
CA ARG A 130 5.91 -2.42 6.04
C ARG A 130 4.44 -2.82 6.11
N LYS A 131 3.59 -2.04 5.44
CA LYS A 131 2.22 -2.49 5.20
C LYS A 131 2.28 -3.54 4.10
N ILE A 132 2.07 -4.80 4.45
CA ILE A 132 1.78 -5.81 3.43
C ILE A 132 0.38 -5.45 2.97
N THR A 133 0.30 -4.73 1.85
CA THR A 133 -0.90 -4.84 1.04
C THR A 133 -0.92 -6.28 0.54
N ASP A 134 -1.53 -7.17 1.31
CA ASP A 134 -1.96 -8.47 0.85
C ASP A 134 -2.91 -8.20 -0.31
N PHE A 135 -2.44 -8.44 -1.52
CA PHE A 135 -3.25 -8.54 -2.72
C PHE A 135 -3.10 -9.95 -3.28
#